data_AF-A0A257ZRZ7-F1
#
_entry.id   AF-A0A257ZRZ7-F1
#
_cell.length_a   1.000
_cell.length_b   1.000
_cell.length_c   1.000
_cell.angle_alpha   90.00
_cell.angle_beta   90.00
_cell.angle_gamma   90.00
#
_symmetry.space_group_name_H-M   'P 1'
#
loop_
_entity.id
_entity.type
_entity.pdbx_description
1 polymer ?
#
loop_
_entity_poly.entity_id
_entity_poly.type
_entity_poly.pdbx_seq_one_letter_code
_entity_poly.pdbx_strand_id
1 'polypeptide(L)'
;MFSKSRINEPGPKAEAEKPKAPETPVTKPTMEFTPSPAPKGKAAVSVLSSDLTVVGNLRTTGDIQVEGTVEGDIRAHLLTVGESATIRGEIVADDIVVNGRVVGRVRGLKVRLTSTARVEGDIIHKTIAIESGAHFEGSVQRQEDPLAAGRTQNGSARMEAPAPAPAAVVNSKG
;
A
#
# COMPACT_ATOMS: atom_id res chain seq x y z
N MET A 1 -17.54 43.04 58.55
CA MET A 1 -18.99 42.89 58.31
C MET A 1 -19.24 41.47 57.83
N PHE A 2 -20.12 40.75 58.51
CA PHE A 2 -20.53 39.38 58.19
C PHE A 2 -21.72 39.38 57.23
N SER A 3 -21.95 38.21 56.61
CA SER A 3 -23.24 37.69 56.10
C SER A 3 -23.46 37.81 54.60
N LYS A 4 -24.02 36.82 53.89
CA LYS A 4 -24.28 35.38 54.08
C LYS A 4 -24.83 34.89 52.71
N SER A 5 -24.71 33.60 52.49
CA SER A 5 -25.02 32.85 51.26
C SER A 5 -26.48 32.84 50.77
N ARG A 6 -26.60 32.44 49.49
CA ARG A 6 -27.54 31.46 48.88
C ARG A 6 -29.02 31.83 48.72
N ILE A 7 -29.55 31.63 47.50
CA ILE A 7 -30.77 30.88 47.09
C ILE A 7 -30.91 31.12 45.55
N ASN A 8 -30.83 30.17 44.60
CA ASN A 8 -31.55 28.92 44.30
C ASN A 8 -33.08 29.07 44.29
N GLU A 9 -33.75 29.00 43.13
CA GLU A 9 -34.54 27.82 42.72
C GLU A 9 -35.33 28.02 41.40
N PRO A 10 -35.67 26.91 40.70
CA PRO A 10 -36.15 26.88 39.31
C PRO A 10 -37.67 26.69 39.14
N GLY A 11 -38.19 27.00 37.93
CA GLY A 11 -39.49 26.52 37.38
C GLY A 11 -40.32 27.63 36.70
N PRO A 12 -41.39 27.33 35.91
CA PRO A 12 -41.88 26.05 35.36
C PRO A 12 -42.09 26.07 33.81
N LYS A 13 -42.54 24.93 33.25
CA LYS A 13 -43.00 24.71 31.86
C LYS A 13 -44.18 25.62 31.45
N ALA A 14 -44.28 26.01 30.17
CA ALA A 14 -45.47 25.82 29.31
C ALA A 14 -45.35 26.58 27.96
N GLU A 15 -45.45 25.81 26.89
CA GLU A 15 -46.40 25.95 25.76
C GLU A 15 -46.70 27.33 25.12
N ALA A 16 -46.52 27.32 23.79
CA ALA A 16 -47.34 27.92 22.73
C ALA A 16 -47.51 29.46 22.58
N GLU A 17 -47.36 29.83 21.30
CA GLU A 17 -47.99 30.92 20.55
C GLU A 17 -47.61 32.39 20.84
N LYS A 18 -46.94 32.99 19.85
CA LYS A 18 -47.11 34.41 19.52
C LYS A 18 -47.30 34.61 18.01
N PRO A 19 -48.17 35.54 17.57
CA PRO A 19 -48.87 35.47 16.29
C PRO A 19 -48.25 36.25 15.12
N LYS A 20 -48.66 35.77 13.94
CA LYS A 20 -48.79 36.34 12.59
C LYS A 20 -48.81 37.87 12.42
N ALA A 21 -48.05 38.35 11.42
CA ALA A 21 -48.37 39.49 10.55
C ALA A 21 -47.68 39.26 9.17
N PRO A 22 -48.24 39.78 8.07
CA PRO A 22 -48.42 39.12 6.76
C PRO A 22 -47.31 39.48 5.75
N GLU A 23 -47.10 38.77 4.63
CA GLU A 23 -47.86 38.92 3.38
C GLU A 23 -47.53 37.80 2.36
N THR A 24 -48.50 37.58 1.47
CA THR A 24 -48.75 36.59 0.38
C THR A 24 -47.71 36.47 -0.77
N PRO A 25 -47.92 35.66 -1.84
CA PRO A 25 -48.26 34.22 -1.95
C PRO A 25 -47.41 33.46 -3.05
N VAL A 26 -47.44 32.12 -3.01
CA VAL A 26 -47.11 31.14 -4.09
C VAL A 26 -45.68 31.09 -4.67
N THR A 27 -44.94 30.01 -4.38
CA THR A 27 -44.60 28.92 -5.34
C THR A 27 -43.94 27.78 -4.56
N LYS A 28 -44.46 26.56 -4.71
CA LYS A 28 -43.89 25.34 -4.11
C LYS A 28 -42.50 25.06 -4.71
N PRO A 29 -41.48 24.75 -3.91
CA PRO A 29 -40.55 23.71 -4.27
C PRO A 29 -40.96 22.46 -3.49
N THR A 30 -41.47 21.48 -4.22
CA THR A 30 -41.49 20.09 -3.79
C THR A 30 -40.15 19.79 -3.13
N MET A 31 -40.17 19.45 -1.84
CA MET A 31 -39.02 18.82 -1.21
C MET A 31 -38.86 17.46 -1.88
N GLU A 32 -38.08 17.43 -2.96
CA GLU A 32 -37.51 16.20 -3.49
C GLU A 32 -36.60 15.66 -2.40
N PHE A 33 -37.11 14.69 -1.64
CA PHE A 33 -36.29 13.77 -0.88
C PHE A 33 -35.51 12.95 -1.90
N THR A 34 -34.44 13.53 -2.43
CA THR A 34 -33.45 12.78 -3.19
C THR A 34 -32.80 11.83 -2.20
N PRO A 35 -32.95 10.49 -2.34
CA PRO A 35 -32.13 9.58 -1.58
C PRO A 35 -30.68 9.90 -1.95
N SER A 36 -29.94 10.43 -0.99
CA SER A 36 -28.50 10.63 -1.10
C SER A 36 -27.89 9.38 -1.73
N PRO A 37 -27.12 9.49 -2.83
CA PRO A 37 -26.52 8.33 -3.46
C PRO A 37 -25.64 7.63 -2.42
N ALA A 38 -26.01 6.39 -2.08
CA ALA A 38 -25.22 5.53 -1.23
C ALA A 38 -23.75 5.60 -1.67
N PRO A 39 -22.79 5.77 -0.75
CA PRO A 39 -21.38 5.90 -1.12
C PRO A 39 -21.03 4.70 -1.99
N LYS A 40 -20.63 4.99 -3.25
CA LYS A 40 -20.13 3.99 -4.19
C LYS A 40 -19.15 3.11 -3.44
N GLY A 41 -19.51 1.83 -3.29
CA GLY A 41 -18.81 0.89 -2.42
C GLY A 41 -17.31 1.00 -2.64
N LYS A 42 -16.58 1.29 -1.56
CA LYS A 42 -15.12 1.18 -1.57
C LYS A 42 -14.80 -0.22 -2.09
N ALA A 43 -13.95 -0.32 -3.11
CA ALA A 43 -13.51 -1.61 -3.61
C ALA A 43 -13.07 -2.48 -2.42
N ALA A 44 -13.59 -3.70 -2.35
CA ALA A 44 -13.35 -4.57 -1.20
C ALA A 44 -11.86 -4.90 -1.13
N VAL A 45 -11.22 -4.56 -0.01
CA VAL A 45 -9.84 -4.95 0.27
C VAL A 45 -9.83 -6.46 0.48
N SER A 46 -8.93 -7.16 -0.20
CA SER A 46 -8.71 -8.59 0.02
C SER A 46 -7.89 -8.77 1.30
N VAL A 47 -8.41 -9.51 2.28
CA VAL A 47 -7.71 -9.74 3.55
C VAL A 47 -7.34 -11.22 3.68
N LEU A 48 -6.05 -11.48 3.87
CA LEU A 48 -5.51 -12.78 4.24
C LEU A 48 -5.28 -12.81 5.74
N SER A 49 -6.12 -13.55 6.45
CA SER A 49 -6.08 -13.70 7.90
C SER A 49 -4.80 -14.38 8.39
N SER A 50 -4.47 -14.21 9.67
CA SER A 50 -3.23 -14.71 10.29
C SER A 50 -3.13 -16.23 10.40
N ASP A 51 -4.25 -16.94 10.32
CA ASP A 51 -4.34 -18.40 10.34
C ASP A 51 -4.05 -19.05 8.97
N LEU A 52 -3.97 -18.26 7.90
CA LEU A 52 -3.76 -18.75 6.54
C LEU A 52 -2.26 -18.78 6.19
N THR A 53 -1.86 -19.89 5.56
CA THR A 53 -0.56 -20.02 4.88
C THR A 53 -0.81 -20.22 3.40
N VAL A 54 -0.26 -19.32 2.58
CA VAL A 54 -0.36 -19.40 1.12
C VAL A 54 1.00 -19.81 0.56
N VAL A 55 1.01 -20.85 -0.28
CA VAL A 55 2.20 -21.28 -1.02
C VAL A 55 1.92 -21.17 -2.51
N GLY A 56 2.70 -20.36 -3.23
CA GLY A 56 2.57 -20.16 -4.67
C GLY A 56 2.40 -18.69 -5.08
N ASN A 57 1.77 -18.47 -6.23
CA ASN A 57 1.69 -17.14 -6.86
C ASN A 57 0.35 -16.46 -6.56
N LEU A 58 0.40 -15.27 -5.97
CA LEU A 58 -0.75 -14.43 -5.69
C LEU A 58 -0.82 -13.27 -6.69
N ARG A 59 -2.01 -13.04 -7.25
CA ARG A 59 -2.27 -11.89 -8.13
C ARG A 59 -3.59 -11.24 -7.75
N THR A 60 -3.55 -9.96 -7.49
CA THR A 60 -4.73 -9.13 -7.24
C THR A 60 -4.66 -7.88 -8.10
N THR A 61 -5.82 -7.39 -8.53
CA THR A 61 -5.96 -6.13 -9.28
C THR A 61 -6.20 -4.94 -8.36
N GLY A 62 -6.48 -5.17 -7.08
CA GLY A 62 -6.77 -4.14 -6.10
C GLY A 62 -5.90 -4.24 -4.87
N ASP A 63 -6.47 -3.81 -3.75
CA ASP A 63 -5.79 -3.71 -2.47
C ASP A 63 -5.81 -5.06 -1.77
N ILE A 64 -4.68 -5.44 -1.18
CA ILE A 64 -4.53 -6.65 -0.39
C ILE A 64 -3.83 -6.38 0.93
N GLN A 65 -4.39 -6.93 2.00
CA GLN A 65 -3.81 -6.94 3.33
C GLN A 65 -3.48 -8.37 3.72
N VAL A 66 -2.24 -8.60 4.16
CA VAL A 66 -1.74 -9.91 4.55
C VAL A 66 -1.40 -9.87 6.03
N GLU A 67 -2.04 -10.70 6.84
CA GLU A 67 -1.72 -10.89 8.27
C GLU A 67 -1.06 -12.26 8.54
N GLY A 68 -1.16 -13.20 7.59
CA GLY A 68 -0.64 -14.58 7.71
C GLY A 68 0.73 -14.80 7.05
N THR A 69 0.99 -16.06 6.68
CA THR A 69 2.26 -16.45 6.04
C THR A 69 2.09 -16.62 4.54
N VAL A 70 3.00 -16.06 3.75
CA VAL A 70 3.02 -16.24 2.29
C VAL A 70 4.40 -16.69 1.84
N GLU A 71 4.46 -17.82 1.14
CA GLU A 71 5.66 -18.34 0.50
C GLU A 71 5.46 -18.37 -1.02
N GLY A 72 6.03 -17.38 -1.72
CA GLY A 72 5.95 -17.26 -3.17
C GLY A 72 5.83 -15.81 -3.65
N ASP A 73 5.40 -15.65 -4.90
CA ASP A 73 5.38 -14.34 -5.57
C ASP A 73 4.03 -13.63 -5.40
N ILE A 74 4.07 -12.35 -5.02
CA ILE A 74 2.86 -11.52 -4.85
C ILE A 74 2.86 -10.40 -5.87
N ARG A 75 1.77 -10.25 -6.61
CA ARG A 75 1.52 -9.11 -7.50
C ARG A 75 0.24 -8.40 -7.12
N ALA A 76 0.35 -7.13 -6.77
CA ALA A 76 -0.78 -6.30 -6.33
C ALA A 76 -0.63 -4.85 -6.81
N HIS A 77 -1.68 -4.04 -6.69
CA HIS A 77 -1.53 -2.58 -6.86
C HIS A 77 -1.11 -1.94 -5.53
N LEU A 78 -1.85 -2.23 -4.45
CA LEU A 78 -1.53 -1.84 -3.09
C LEU A 78 -1.38 -3.10 -2.23
N LEU A 79 -0.23 -3.27 -1.57
CA LEU A 79 0.02 -4.33 -0.61
C LEU A 79 0.28 -3.75 0.77
N THR A 80 -0.48 -4.21 1.76
CA THR A 80 -0.24 -3.96 3.18
C THR A 80 0.17 -5.27 3.85
N VAL A 81 1.38 -5.30 4.39
CA VAL A 81 1.89 -6.41 5.20
C VAL A 81 1.59 -6.08 6.66
N GLY A 82 0.70 -6.84 7.28
CA GLY A 82 0.34 -6.73 8.68
C GLY A 82 1.50 -7.08 9.61
N GLU A 83 1.35 -6.76 10.89
CA GLU A 83 2.42 -6.91 11.89
C GLU A 83 2.78 -8.38 12.14
N SER A 84 1.79 -9.27 12.15
CA SER A 84 1.99 -10.72 12.33
C SER A 84 2.38 -11.44 11.03
N ALA A 85 2.39 -10.74 9.91
CA ALA A 85 2.61 -11.35 8.62
C ALA A 85 4.08 -11.68 8.36
N THR A 86 4.30 -12.82 7.70
CA THR A 86 5.62 -13.24 7.22
C THR A 86 5.54 -13.56 5.75
N ILE A 87 6.25 -12.79 4.93
CA ILE A 87 6.31 -13.01 3.48
C ILE A 87 7.71 -13.48 3.09
N ARG A 88 7.77 -14.57 2.32
CA ARG A 88 8.99 -15.14 1.75
C ARG A 88 8.84 -15.23 0.24
N GLY A 89 9.59 -14.43 -0.52
CA GLY A 89 9.52 -14.45 -1.98
C GLY A 89 9.71 -13.09 -2.65
N GLU A 90 9.19 -12.94 -3.88
CA GLU A 90 9.22 -11.69 -4.63
C GLU A 90 7.88 -10.94 -4.48
N ILE A 91 7.95 -9.69 -4.03
CA ILE A 91 6.81 -8.79 -3.92
C ILE A 91 6.90 -7.76 -5.04
N VAL A 92 5.83 -7.62 -5.83
CA VAL A 92 5.72 -6.63 -6.90
C VAL A 92 4.41 -5.86 -6.73
N ALA A 93 4.48 -4.59 -6.32
CA ALA A 93 3.31 -3.73 -6.23
C ALA A 93 3.65 -2.24 -6.39
N ASP A 94 2.66 -1.41 -6.68
CA ASP A 94 2.90 0.02 -6.90
C ASP A 94 3.12 0.74 -5.57
N ASP A 95 2.31 0.42 -4.56
CA ASP A 95 2.44 0.95 -3.20
C ASP A 95 2.49 -0.21 -2.20
N ILE A 96 3.54 -0.23 -1.39
CA ILE A 96 3.84 -1.29 -0.44
C ILE A 96 4.00 -0.67 0.94
N VAL A 97 3.18 -1.11 1.89
CA VAL A 97 3.29 -0.77 3.30
C VAL A 97 3.69 -2.01 4.06
N VAL A 98 4.82 -1.97 4.76
CA VAL A 98 5.35 -3.11 5.51
C VAL A 98 5.28 -2.81 7.00
N ASN A 99 4.57 -3.66 7.76
CA ASN A 99 4.52 -3.62 9.22
C ASN A 99 5.13 -4.87 9.87
N GLY A 100 5.10 -6.01 9.17
CA GLY A 100 5.62 -7.29 9.64
C GLY A 100 7.00 -7.64 9.08
N ARG A 101 7.20 -8.93 8.81
CA ARG A 101 8.48 -9.49 8.33
C ARG A 101 8.43 -9.85 6.85
N VAL A 102 9.43 -9.41 6.10
CA VAL A 102 9.62 -9.76 4.68
C VAL A 102 11.02 -10.29 4.46
N VAL A 103 11.13 -11.45 3.80
CA VAL A 103 12.39 -12.06 3.40
C VAL A 103 12.37 -12.30 1.90
N GLY A 104 13.24 -11.61 1.15
CA GLY A 104 13.32 -11.75 -0.30
C GLY A 104 13.44 -10.43 -1.04
N ARG A 105 12.81 -10.34 -2.21
CA ARG A 105 12.96 -9.18 -3.10
C ARG A 105 11.68 -8.36 -3.12
N VAL A 106 11.79 -7.05 -2.87
CA VAL A 106 10.67 -6.11 -2.89
C VAL A 106 10.83 -5.16 -4.06
N ARG A 107 9.81 -5.06 -4.91
CA ARG A 107 9.77 -4.18 -6.08
C ARG A 107 8.53 -3.32 -6.02
N GLY A 108 8.70 -2.00 -5.93
CA GLY A 108 7.56 -1.12 -6.00
C GLY A 108 7.84 0.34 -6.24
N LEU A 109 6.84 1.09 -6.69
CA LEU A 109 7.02 2.52 -6.96
C LEU A 109 7.16 3.30 -5.65
N LYS A 110 6.31 3.00 -4.67
CA LYS A 110 6.32 3.56 -3.32
C LYS A 110 6.46 2.43 -2.32
N VAL A 111 7.50 2.51 -1.50
CA VAL A 111 7.72 1.54 -0.41
C VAL A 111 7.74 2.31 0.91
N ARG A 112 6.92 1.88 1.87
CA ARG A 112 6.87 2.43 3.22
C ARG A 112 7.17 1.33 4.23
N LEU A 113 8.25 1.52 4.96
CA LEU A 113 8.63 0.69 6.10
C LEU A 113 8.17 1.40 7.37
N THR A 114 7.27 0.78 8.12
CA THR A 114 6.82 1.32 9.42
C THR A 114 7.79 0.96 10.54
N SER A 115 7.60 1.55 11.71
CA SER A 115 8.49 1.36 12.87
C SER A 115 8.66 -0.09 13.34
N THR A 116 7.76 -1.00 13.01
CA THR A 116 7.85 -2.44 13.37
C THR A 116 8.37 -3.32 12.24
N ALA A 117 8.60 -2.75 11.05
CA ALA A 117 8.97 -3.49 9.86
C ALA A 117 10.33 -4.19 10.02
N ARG A 118 10.41 -5.44 9.55
CA ARG A 118 11.66 -6.21 9.43
C ARG A 118 11.81 -6.72 8.01
N VAL A 119 12.75 -6.18 7.26
CA VAL A 119 12.96 -6.58 5.87
C VAL A 119 14.39 -7.07 5.65
N GLU A 120 14.50 -8.30 5.16
CA GLU A 120 15.75 -8.98 4.85
C GLU A 120 15.81 -9.28 3.35
N GLY A 121 16.63 -8.55 2.60
CA GLY A 121 16.85 -8.77 1.17
C GLY A 121 16.93 -7.50 0.33
N ASP A 122 16.58 -7.61 -0.95
CA ASP A 122 16.79 -6.54 -1.93
C ASP A 122 15.53 -5.71 -2.14
N ILE A 123 15.62 -4.39 -2.01
CA ILE A 123 14.52 -3.46 -2.30
C ILE A 123 14.85 -2.65 -3.56
N ILE A 124 14.01 -2.77 -4.58
CA ILE A 124 14.06 -1.98 -5.80
C ILE A 124 12.87 -1.01 -5.78
N HIS A 125 13.14 0.29 -5.68
CA HIS A 125 12.06 1.28 -5.52
C HIS A 125 12.25 2.55 -6.34
N LYS A 126 11.15 3.29 -6.57
CA LYS A 126 11.21 4.67 -7.08
C LYS A 126 11.26 5.68 -5.94
N THR A 127 10.45 5.48 -4.90
CA THR A 127 10.42 6.31 -3.70
C THR A 127 10.29 5.39 -2.48
N ILE A 128 11.09 5.63 -1.46
CA ILE A 128 11.05 4.87 -0.20
C ILE A 128 10.88 5.84 0.98
N ALA A 129 10.08 5.43 1.95
CA ALA A 129 9.95 6.08 3.25
C ALA A 129 10.24 5.05 4.34
N ILE A 130 11.15 5.38 5.24
CA ILE A 130 11.55 4.51 6.35
C ILE A 130 11.25 5.25 7.64
N GLU A 131 10.35 4.69 8.45
CA GLU A 131 10.03 5.24 9.77
C GLU A 131 11.08 4.85 10.80
N SER A 132 11.22 5.68 11.84
CA SER A 132 12.13 5.41 12.95
C SER A 132 11.71 4.12 13.66
N GLY A 133 12.65 3.17 13.80
CA GLY A 133 12.41 1.85 14.39
C GLY A 133 12.36 0.71 13.36
N ALA A 134 12.17 1.02 12.07
CA ALA A 134 12.21 0.00 11.03
C ALA A 134 13.60 -0.65 10.94
N HIS A 135 13.63 -1.98 10.87
CA HIS A 135 14.84 -2.76 10.65
C HIS A 135 14.89 -3.25 9.21
N PHE A 136 15.96 -2.90 8.52
CA PHE A 136 16.22 -3.34 7.16
C PHE A 136 17.65 -3.86 7.05
N GLU A 137 17.82 -5.03 6.45
CA GLU A 137 19.11 -5.64 6.14
C GLU A 137 19.12 -6.11 4.68
N GLY A 138 20.07 -5.59 3.89
CA GLY A 138 20.24 -5.96 2.48
C GLY A 138 20.59 -4.76 1.60
N SER A 139 20.25 -4.85 0.32
CA SER A 139 20.58 -3.82 -0.68
C SER A 139 19.35 -3.01 -1.07
N VAL A 140 19.50 -1.69 -1.18
CA VAL A 140 18.45 -0.79 -1.70
C VAL A 140 18.91 -0.19 -3.02
N GLN A 141 18.11 -0.37 -4.06
CA GLN A 141 18.36 0.15 -5.40
C GLN A 141 17.21 1.06 -5.83
N ARG A 142 17.56 2.28 -6.26
CA ARG A 142 16.60 3.21 -6.85
C ARG A 142 16.48 2.95 -8.36
N GLN A 143 15.26 2.73 -8.85
CA GLN A 143 14.96 2.62 -10.29
C GLN A 143 13.73 3.45 -10.66
N GLU A 144 13.69 4.00 -11.87
CA GLU A 144 12.52 4.74 -12.36
C GLU A 144 11.34 3.83 -12.69
N ASP A 145 11.64 2.60 -13.14
CA ASP A 145 10.68 1.55 -13.46
C ASP A 145 11.05 0.22 -12.77
N PRO A 146 10.76 0.07 -11.47
CA PRO A 146 11.07 -1.13 -10.69
C PRO A 146 10.22 -2.35 -11.10
N LEU A 147 9.14 -2.16 -11.88
CA LEU A 147 8.17 -3.18 -12.26
C LEU A 147 8.53 -3.87 -13.59
N ALA A 148 9.23 -3.18 -14.50
CA ALA A 148 9.65 -3.73 -15.79
C ALA A 148 10.85 -4.69 -15.71
N ALA A 149 11.67 -4.58 -14.66
CA ALA A 149 12.93 -5.31 -14.50
C ALA A 149 12.79 -6.84 -14.31
N GLY A 150 11.56 -7.38 -14.35
CA GLY A 150 11.29 -8.82 -14.42
C GLY A 150 11.30 -9.41 -15.84
N ARG A 151 11.44 -8.59 -16.90
CA ARG A 151 11.45 -9.06 -18.31
C ARG A 151 12.85 -9.25 -18.90
N THR A 152 13.92 -8.90 -18.20
CA THR A 152 15.28 -8.86 -18.78
C THR A 152 16.34 -9.38 -17.82
N GLN A 153 16.24 -10.63 -17.38
CA GLN A 153 17.39 -11.35 -16.82
C GLN A 153 17.39 -12.79 -17.33
N ASN A 154 17.52 -12.93 -18.66
CA ASN A 154 17.91 -14.17 -19.33
C ASN A 154 18.72 -13.84 -20.61
N GLY A 155 19.57 -12.82 -20.59
CA GLY A 155 20.23 -12.34 -21.81
C GLY A 155 21.50 -11.50 -21.66
N SER A 156 22.20 -11.56 -20.52
CA SER A 156 23.45 -10.81 -20.33
C SER A 156 24.63 -11.73 -20.04
N ALA A 157 24.89 -12.66 -20.95
CA ALA A 157 26.23 -13.20 -21.14
C ALA A 157 26.68 -12.82 -22.57
N ARG A 158 27.07 -11.54 -22.73
CA ARG A 158 27.80 -11.07 -23.91
C ARG A 158 29.10 -10.42 -23.42
N MET A 159 30.20 -11.16 -23.51
CA MET A 159 31.46 -10.76 -24.17
C MET A 159 32.60 -11.65 -23.69
N GLU A 160 33.17 -12.44 -24.60
CA GLU A 160 34.56 -12.20 -25.00
C GLU A 160 34.82 -12.81 -26.39
N ALA A 161 35.13 -11.94 -27.35
CA ALA A 161 35.73 -12.33 -28.61
C ALA A 161 37.14 -11.73 -28.62
N PRO A 162 38.20 -12.51 -28.86
CA PRO A 162 39.46 -11.96 -29.32
C PRO A 162 39.55 -12.05 -30.85
N ALA A 163 40.15 -10.99 -31.40
CA ALA A 163 40.37 -10.66 -32.80
C ALA A 163 41.19 -11.70 -33.61
N PRO A 164 41.21 -11.65 -34.96
CA PRO A 164 41.97 -12.57 -35.79
C PRO A 164 43.46 -12.20 -35.81
N ALA A 165 44.34 -13.20 -35.80
CA ALA A 165 45.77 -13.03 -36.09
C ALA A 165 46.14 -13.75 -37.41
N PRO A 166 47.13 -13.25 -38.16
CA PRO A 166 47.30 -13.51 -39.59
C PRO A 166 48.04 -14.82 -39.91
N ALA A 167 47.94 -15.22 -41.18
CA ALA A 167 48.51 -16.42 -41.77
C ALA A 167 50.05 -16.51 -41.69
N ALA A 168 50.54 -17.73 -41.49
CA ALA A 168 51.91 -18.13 -41.85
C ALA A 168 51.87 -19.46 -42.62
N VAL A 169 52.30 -19.39 -43.88
CA VAL A 169 52.57 -20.51 -44.79
C VAL A 169 54.00 -20.98 -44.52
N VAL A 170 54.26 -22.29 -44.36
CA VAL A 170 55.45 -22.98 -44.91
C VAL A 170 55.41 -24.50 -44.68
N ASN A 171 55.74 -25.23 -45.75
CA ASN A 171 55.75 -26.68 -45.98
C ASN A 171 56.61 -27.54 -45.03
N SER A 172 56.23 -28.82 -44.88
CA SER A 172 57.21 -29.93 -44.72
C SER A 172 56.66 -31.31 -45.14
N LYS A 173 57.29 -31.86 -46.21
CA LYS A 173 57.68 -33.27 -46.45
C LYS A 173 56.74 -34.42 -46.10
N GLY A 174 56.33 -35.14 -47.14
CA GLY A 174 56.07 -36.59 -47.19
C GLY A 174 56.44 -37.08 -48.58
#